data_AF-A0A060BXC5-F1
#
_entry.id   AF-A0A060BXC5-F1
#
_cell.length_a   1.000
_cell.length_b   1.000
_cell.length_c   1.000
_cell.angle_alpha   90.00
_cell.angle_beta   90.00
_cell.angle_gamma   90.00
#
_symmetry.space_group_name_H-M   'P 1'
#
loop_
_entity.id
_entity.type
_entity.pdbx_description
1 polymer ?
#
loop_
_entity_poly.entity_id
_entity_poly.type
_entity_poly.pdbx_seq_one_letter_code
_entity_poly.pdbx_strand_id
1 'polypeptide(L)'
;MDDVAYIRSAVRHLQQQYGVSTTRTFGTGHSNGAMMTQTVMCKIGLFARAVTFAGTLMAEPARCPGERERTIFRVGQCRRQR
;
A
#
# COMPACT_ATOMS: atom_id res chain seq x y z
N MET A 1 -1.10 9.26 -16.37
CA MET A 1 -0.25 9.53 -15.20
C MET A 1 -0.05 8.21 -14.46
N ASP A 2 1.17 7.90 -13.99
CA ASP A 2 1.47 6.67 -13.24
C ASP A 2 1.64 7.00 -11.74
N ASP A 3 0.54 6.85 -10.99
CA ASP A 3 0.50 7.18 -9.57
C ASP A 3 1.36 6.24 -8.71
N VAL A 4 1.59 5.01 -9.17
CA VAL A 4 2.42 4.02 -8.44
C VAL A 4 3.89 4.44 -8.53
N ALA A 5 4.36 4.80 -9.73
CA ALA A 5 5.71 5.29 -9.92
C ALA A 5 5.95 6.61 -9.19
N TYR A 6 4.97 7.52 -9.22
CA TYR A 6 5.03 8.78 -8.49
C TYR A 6 5.17 8.57 -6.98
N ILE A 7 4.29 7.76 -6.36
CA ILE A 7 4.33 7.49 -4.91
C ILE A 7 5.66 6.86 -4.50
N ARG A 8 6.19 5.92 -5.30
CA ARG A 8 7.51 5.32 -5.04
C ARG A 8 8.61 6.37 -4.98
N SER A 9 8.65 7.27 -5.96
CA SER A 9 9.68 8.32 -6.04
C SER A 9 9.52 9.32 -4.90
N ALA A 10 8.29 9.74 -4.60
CA ALA A 10 8.00 10.66 -3.51
C ALA A 10 8.43 10.08 -2.15
N VAL A 11 8.06 8.84 -1.83
CA VAL A 11 8.47 8.22 -0.55
C VAL A 11 9.99 8.07 -0.46
N ARG A 12 10.66 7.64 -1.54
CA ARG A 12 12.13 7.54 -1.56
C ARG A 12 12.81 8.87 -1.35
N HIS A 13 12.29 9.93 -1.98
CA HIS A 13 12.79 11.28 -1.79
C HIS A 13 12.68 11.71 -0.33
N LEU A 14 11.52 11.50 0.30
CA LEU A 14 11.32 11.81 1.72
C LEU A 14 12.22 10.98 2.63
N GLN A 15 12.43 9.69 2.32
CA GLN A 15 13.35 8.83 3.07
C GLN A 15 14.79 9.34 3.02
N GLN A 16 15.25 9.80 1.86
CA GLN A 16 16.58 10.37 1.70
C GLN A 16 16.70 11.73 2.37
N GLN A 17 15.73 12.61 2.16
CA GLN A 17 15.75 13.99 2.68
C GLN A 17 15.71 14.04 4.20
N TYR A 18 14.92 13.16 4.83
CA TYR A 18 14.66 13.18 6.28
C TYR A 18 15.27 11.99 7.03
N GLY A 19 16.02 11.11 6.36
CA GLY A 19 16.63 9.93 6.99
C GLY A 19 15.60 8.89 7.47
N VAL A 20 14.41 8.81 6.85
CA VAL A 20 13.37 7.85 7.25
C VAL A 20 13.77 6.44 6.85
N SER A 21 13.61 5.48 7.77
CA SER A 21 13.96 4.08 7.54
C SER A 21 13.12 3.43 6.45
N THR A 22 13.78 2.86 5.44
CA THR A 22 13.16 2.06 4.38
C THR A 22 12.51 0.76 4.88
N THR A 23 12.99 0.21 6.00
CA THR A 23 12.49 -1.03 6.59
C THR A 23 11.43 -0.82 7.66
N ARG A 24 11.29 0.41 8.17
CA ARG A 24 10.27 0.83 9.14
C ARG A 24 9.30 1.88 8.59
N THR A 25 9.07 1.88 7.28
CA THR A 25 8.02 2.69 6.65
C THR A 25 6.75 1.86 6.50
N PHE A 26 5.61 2.42 6.92
CA PHE A 26 4.31 1.77 6.92
C PHE A 26 3.30 2.52 6.04
N GLY A 27 2.43 1.78 5.36
CA GLY A 27 1.37 2.35 4.53
C GLY A 27 0.06 2.50 5.30
N THR A 28 -0.64 3.61 5.09
CA THR A 28 -2.04 3.75 5.53
C THR A 28 -2.87 4.49 4.50
N GLY A 29 -4.18 4.26 4.50
CA GLY A 29 -5.10 4.94 3.59
C GLY A 29 -6.55 4.72 3.97
N HIS A 30 -7.39 5.72 3.69
CA HIS A 30 -8.83 5.71 3.90
C HIS A 30 -9.56 5.85 2.56
N SER A 31 -10.67 5.14 2.35
CA SER A 31 -11.49 5.22 1.13
C SER A 31 -10.67 4.94 -0.15
N ASN A 32 -10.55 5.89 -1.08
CA ASN A 32 -9.70 5.75 -2.26
C ASN A 32 -8.21 5.60 -1.90
N GLY A 33 -7.79 6.20 -0.78
CA GLY A 33 -6.45 5.99 -0.24
C GLY A 33 -6.22 4.54 0.16
N ALA A 34 -7.22 3.88 0.77
CA ALA A 34 -7.13 2.45 1.10
C ALA A 34 -6.96 1.58 -0.16
N MET A 35 -7.64 1.93 -1.25
CA MET A 35 -7.50 1.27 -2.56
C MET A 35 -6.09 1.46 -3.14
N MET A 36 -5.55 2.67 -3.04
CA MET A 36 -4.20 2.95 -3.52
C MET A 36 -3.12 2.27 -2.66
N THR A 37 -3.26 2.28 -1.33
CA THR A 37 -2.33 1.58 -0.43
C THR A 37 -2.28 0.08 -0.75
N GLN A 38 -3.44 -0.57 -0.98
CA GLN A 38 -3.48 -1.97 -1.43
C GLN A 38 -2.74 -2.17 -2.77
N THR A 39 -2.98 -1.27 -3.73
CA THR A 39 -2.34 -1.32 -5.05
C THR A 39 -0.82 -1.19 -4.96
N VAL A 40 -0.32 -0.23 -4.17
CA VAL A 40 1.11 -0.01 -3.95
C VAL A 40 1.75 -1.22 -3.27
N MET A 41 1.15 -1.73 -2.20
CA MET A 41 1.64 -2.92 -1.49
C MET A 41 1.77 -4.15 -2.40
N CYS A 42 0.81 -4.31 -3.32
CA CYS A 42 0.77 -5.42 -4.27
C CYS A 42 1.80 -5.30 -5.39
N LYS A 43 1.94 -4.09 -5.96
CA LYS A 43 2.78 -3.86 -7.15
C LYS A 43 4.24 -3.59 -6.81
N ILE A 44 4.54 -2.97 -5.67
CA ILE A 44 5.90 -2.53 -5.33
C ILE A 44 6.23 -2.76 -3.85
N GLY A 45 7.50 -3.05 -3.56
CA GLY A 45 8.01 -3.23 -2.19
C GLY A 45 8.39 -1.96 -1.50
N LEU A 46 7.41 -1.08 -1.29
CA LEU A 46 7.64 0.24 -0.72
C LEU A 46 7.48 0.29 0.81
N PHE A 47 6.49 -0.41 1.34
CA PHE A 47 6.16 -0.41 2.77
C PHE A 47 6.35 -1.80 3.36
N ALA A 48 6.77 -1.84 4.62
CA ALA A 48 6.94 -3.09 5.35
C ALA A 48 5.58 -3.75 5.65
N ARG A 49 4.62 -2.94 6.11
CA ARG A 49 3.23 -3.35 6.42
C ARG A 49 2.28 -2.20 6.14
N ALA A 50 0.98 -2.49 6.02
CA ALA A 50 -0.03 -1.45 5.84
C ALA A 50 -1.33 -1.70 6.63
N VAL A 51 -2.05 -0.62 6.93
CA VAL A 51 -3.41 -0.65 7.50
C VAL A 51 -4.33 0.19 6.61
N THR A 52 -5.48 -0.35 6.21
CA THR A 52 -6.39 0.35 5.30
C THR A 52 -7.81 0.41 5.83
N PHE A 53 -8.47 1.56 5.67
CA PHE A 53 -9.78 1.88 6.24
C PHE A 53 -10.83 2.18 5.16
N ALA A 54 -12.04 1.64 5.31
CA ALA A 54 -13.21 2.00 4.52
C ALA A 54 -13.00 2.01 2.98
N GLY A 55 -12.16 1.11 2.47
CA GLY A 55 -11.87 0.99 1.05
C GLY A 55 -12.66 -0.14 0.39
N THR A 56 -12.50 -0.25 -0.93
CA THR A 56 -12.87 -1.45 -1.68
C THR A 56 -11.65 -2.36 -1.83
N LEU A 57 -11.88 -3.68 -1.84
CA LEU A 57 -10.82 -4.65 -2.16
C LEU A 57 -10.47 -4.55 -3.66
N MET A 58 -9.28 -4.04 -3.96
CA MET A 58 -8.83 -3.81 -5.35
C MET A 58 -8.00 -4.95 -5.93
N ALA A 59 -7.35 -5.74 -5.07
CA ALA A 59 -6.55 -6.88 -5.47
C ALA A 59 -7.01 -8.13 -4.72
N GLU A 60 -7.15 -9.24 -5.44
CA GLU A 60 -7.22 -10.56 -4.81
C GLU A 60 -5.84 -10.83 -4.21
N PRO A 61 -5.73 -10.97 -2.88
CA PRO A 61 -4.44 -11.10 -2.19
C PRO A 61 -3.57 -12.19 -2.84
N ALA A 62 -4.18 -13.34 -3.12
CA ALA A 62 -3.54 -14.49 -3.76
C ALA A 62 -2.79 -14.20 -5.09
N ARG A 63 -3.01 -13.04 -5.73
CA ARG A 63 -2.36 -12.64 -6.99
C ARG A 63 -1.26 -11.59 -6.83
N CYS A 64 -0.95 -11.15 -5.60
CA CYS A 64 0.07 -10.14 -5.36
C CYS A 64 1.46 -10.77 -5.14
N PRO A 65 2.46 -10.48 -5.99
CA PRO A 65 3.82 -10.95 -5.79
C PRO A 65 4.44 -10.27 -4.55
N GLY A 66 4.53 -11.01 -3.43
CA GLY A 66 5.08 -10.50 -2.16
C GLY A 66 4.16 -10.65 -0.94
N GLU A 67 2.98 -11.27 -1.09
CA GLU A 67 2.00 -11.53 -0.01
C GLU A 67 2.61 -12.13 1.26
N ARG A 68 3.57 -13.05 1.12
CA ARG A 68 4.09 -13.82 2.25
C ARG A 68 4.87 -12.98 3.27
N GLU A 69 5.42 -11.83 2.86
CA GLU A 69 6.21 -10.97 3.75
C GLU A 69 5.51 -9.64 4.10
N ARG A 70 4.45 -9.26 3.37
CA ARG A 70 3.84 -7.93 3.46
C ARG A 70 2.41 -8.00 3.95
N THR A 71 2.23 -7.85 5.25
CA THR A 71 0.90 -7.88 5.90
C THR A 71 0.11 -6.60 5.64
N ILE A 72 -1.16 -6.74 5.22
CA ILE A 72 -2.13 -5.64 5.11
C ILE A 72 -3.30 -5.89 6.05
N PHE A 73 -3.47 -5.03 7.06
CA PHE A 73 -4.63 -5.04 7.96
C PHE A 73 -5.78 -4.22 7.36
N ARG A 74 -7.00 -4.74 7.45
CA ARG A 74 -8.17 -4.21 6.75
C ARG A 74 -9.29 -3.92 7.74
N VAL A 75 -9.66 -2.65 7.85
CA VAL A 75 -10.69 -2.17 8.78
C VAL A 75 -11.86 -1.60 7.97
N GLY A 76 -13.07 -2.11 8.21
CA GLY A 76 -14.30 -1.62 7.57
C GLY A 76 -14.30 -1.70 6.05
N GLN A 77 -13.63 -2.70 5.45
CA GLN A 77 -13.53 -2.81 3.99
C GLN A 77 -14.83 -3.33 3.36
N CYS A 78 -15.23 -2.72 2.25
CA CYS A 78 -16.33 -3.20 1.44
C CYS A 78 -15.84 -4.32 0.50
N ARG A 79 -16.47 -5.50 0.58
CA ARG A 79 -16.23 -6.55 -0.41
C ARG A 79 -16.89 -6.15 -1.72
N ARG A 80 -16.10 -6.09 -2.79
CA ARG A 80 -16.63 -5.89 -4.14
C ARG A 80 -17.53 -7.08 -4.48
N GLN A 81 -18.85 -6.88 -4.53
CA GLN A 81 -19.77 -7.88 -5.06
C GLN A 81 -19.46 -8.01 -6.56
N ARG A 82 -19.13 -9.23 -6.98
CA ARG A 82 -18.92 -9.55 -8.40
C ARG A 82 -20.28 -9.63 -9.09
#